data_AF-A0ABD2SVR3-F1
#
_entry.id   AF-A0ABD2SVR3-F1
#
_cell.length_a   1.000
_cell.length_b   1.000
_cell.length_c   1.000
_cell.angle_alpha   90.00
_cell.angle_beta   90.00
_cell.angle_gamma   90.00
#
_symmetry.space_group_name_H-M   'P 1'
#
loop_
_entity.id
_entity.type
_entity.pdbx_description
1 polymer ?
#
loop_
_entity_poly.entity_id
_entity_poly.type
_entity_poly.pdbx_seq_one_letter_code
_entity_poly.pdbx_strand_id
1 'polypeptide(L)'
;MYLINPTTVDYHRIPVFHLGLPQQSSYRVYGFGYDFASDDYKVVNLSRYRKGNIDTTFVDVYSVRMGLWRRLESLPYDDVLSERGGASGVLVNGVFHWMASKASSLVIIGFDLSDEKFSRYQHLLIFMEMSWIGMNLGVLEGVFVCFVLY
;
A
#
# COMPACT_ATOMS: atom_id res chain seq x y z
N MET A 1 1.08 -9.39 -12.87
CA MET A 1 0.64 -8.00 -12.71
C MET A 1 1.07 -7.24 -13.96
N TYR A 2 0.25 -6.29 -14.41
CA TYR A 2 0.53 -5.48 -15.61
C TYR A 2 0.32 -4.02 -15.26
N LEU A 3 1.19 -3.15 -15.77
CA LEU A 3 0.89 -1.73 -15.91
C LEU A 3 0.37 -1.53 -17.32
N ILE A 4 -0.76 -0.85 -17.46
CA ILE A 4 -1.39 -0.61 -18.75
C ILE A 4 -1.54 0.89 -18.89
N ASN A 5 -1.02 1.45 -19.99
CA ASN A 5 -1.32 2.80 -20.39
C ASN A 5 -2.55 2.75 -21.30
N PRO A 6 -3.75 3.13 -20.83
CA PRO A 6 -4.96 3.04 -21.63
C PRO A 6 -4.98 4.04 -22.80
N THR A 7 -4.15 5.09 -22.75
CA THR A 7 -4.08 6.11 -23.80
C THR A 7 -3.19 5.67 -24.96
N THR A 8 -2.06 5.02 -24.66
CA THR A 8 -1.15 4.53 -25.70
C THR A 8 -1.41 3.06 -26.08
N VAL A 9 -2.21 2.35 -25.29
CA VAL A 9 -2.47 0.90 -25.41
C VAL A 9 -1.21 0.05 -25.15
N ASP A 10 -0.17 0.66 -24.60
CA ASP A 10 1.04 -0.05 -24.17
C ASP A 10 0.81 -0.75 -22.84
N TYR A 11 1.52 -1.86 -22.64
CA TYR A 11 1.55 -2.55 -21.38
C TYR A 11 2.96 -2.96 -20.98
N HIS A 12 3.23 -2.90 -19.68
CA HIS A 12 4.45 -3.41 -19.07
C HIS A 12 4.10 -4.57 -18.15
N ARG A 13 4.66 -5.75 -18.43
CA ARG A 13 4.47 -6.92 -17.58
C ARG A 13 5.42 -6.85 -16.40
N ILE A 14 4.87 -6.80 -15.20
CA ILE A 14 5.66 -6.87 -13.97
C ILE A 14 5.95 -8.35 -13.66
N PRO A 15 7.24 -8.73 -13.51
CA PRO A 15 7.63 -10.10 -13.18
C PRO A 15 7.10 -10.49 -11.80
N VAL A 16 6.88 -11.79 -11.59
CA VAL A 16 6.50 -12.31 -10.28
C VAL A 16 7.70 -12.17 -9.35
N PHE A 17 7.48 -11.63 -8.16
CA PHE A 17 8.53 -11.58 -7.15
C PHE A 17 8.71 -12.97 -6.53
N HIS A 18 9.90 -13.56 -6.68
CA HIS A 18 10.19 -14.92 -6.23
C HIS A 18 10.18 -15.08 -4.70
N LEU A 19 10.45 -14.00 -3.95
CA LEU A 19 10.30 -13.94 -2.49
C LEU A 19 8.90 -13.49 -2.05
N GLY A 20 7.97 -13.36 -3.00
CA GLY A 20 6.58 -13.04 -2.72
C GLY A 20 5.91 -14.15 -1.93
N LEU A 21 5.03 -13.77 -1.00
CA LEU A 21 4.30 -14.71 -0.16
C LEU A 21 3.35 -15.64 -0.95
N PRO A 22 2.94 -16.80 -0.42
CA PRO A 22 1.88 -17.61 -1.05
C PRO A 22 0.52 -16.93 -0.91
N GLN A 23 -0.20 -16.78 -2.04
CA GLN A 23 -1.45 -15.99 -2.12
C GLN A 23 -2.55 -16.47 -1.15
N GLN A 24 -2.65 -17.77 -0.88
CA GLN A 24 -3.70 -18.37 -0.05
C GLN A 24 -3.63 -17.98 1.44
N SER A 25 -2.50 -17.45 1.90
CA SER A 25 -2.25 -17.12 3.32
C SER A 25 -1.65 -15.73 3.50
N SER A 26 -1.75 -14.90 2.45
CA SER A 26 -1.25 -13.53 2.49
C SER A 26 -2.30 -12.54 2.03
N TYR A 27 -2.50 -11.50 2.81
CA TYR A 27 -3.22 -10.31 2.37
C TYR A 27 -2.25 -9.34 1.71
N ARG A 28 -2.68 -8.62 0.66
CA ARG A 28 -1.85 -7.70 -0.12
C ARG A 28 -2.59 -6.44 -0.50
N VAL A 29 -1.91 -5.31 -0.42
CA VAL A 29 -2.32 -4.04 -1.02
C VAL A 29 -1.18 -3.47 -1.84
N TYR A 30 -1.53 -2.74 -2.89
CA TYR A 30 -0.56 -2.16 -3.80
C TYR A 30 -0.68 -0.64 -3.83
N GLY A 31 0.40 0.04 -4.16
CA GLY A 31 0.43 1.44 -4.58
C GLY A 31 1.22 1.55 -5.89
N PHE A 32 0.79 2.40 -6.80
CA PHE A 32 1.49 2.72 -8.04
C PHE A 32 1.62 4.23 -8.21
N GLY A 33 2.81 4.68 -8.60
CA GLY A 33 3.15 6.10 -8.51
C GLY A 33 4.48 6.42 -9.16
N TYR A 34 4.68 7.70 -9.43
CA TYR A 34 5.92 8.24 -9.96
C TYR A 34 6.71 8.91 -8.84
N ASP A 35 7.97 8.50 -8.70
CA ASP A 35 8.96 9.09 -7.80
C ASP A 35 9.78 10.13 -8.58
N PHE A 36 9.53 11.40 -8.29
CA PHE A 36 10.23 12.53 -8.93
C PHE A 36 11.72 12.54 -8.60
N ALA A 37 12.15 12.05 -7.43
CA ALA A 37 13.55 12.10 -7.01
C ALA A 37 14.41 11.11 -7.80
N SER A 38 13.90 9.91 -8.05
CA SER A 38 14.59 8.88 -8.84
C SER A 38 14.20 8.87 -10.33
N ASP A 39 13.23 9.71 -10.72
CA ASP A 39 12.63 9.75 -12.06
C ASP A 39 12.10 8.35 -12.49
N ASP A 40 11.42 7.66 -11.57
CA ASP A 40 11.01 6.28 -11.80
C ASP A 40 9.55 6.04 -11.43
N TYR A 41 8.90 5.15 -12.17
CA TYR A 41 7.62 4.59 -11.74
C TYR A 41 7.88 3.43 -10.80
N LYS A 42 7.23 3.46 -9.65
CA LYS A 42 7.37 2.43 -8.62
C LYS A 42 6.03 1.74 -8.37
N VAL A 43 6.07 0.43 -8.17
CA VAL A 43 4.96 -0.32 -7.55
C VAL A 43 5.40 -0.74 -6.16
N VAL A 44 4.62 -0.38 -5.15
CA VAL A 44 4.83 -0.81 -3.77
C VAL A 44 3.80 -1.88 -3.44
N ASN A 45 4.25 -3.02 -2.94
CA ASN A 45 3.43 -4.12 -2.44
C ASN A 45 3.62 -4.22 -0.93
N LEU A 46 2.55 -3.98 -0.18
CA LEU A 46 2.48 -4.29 1.25
C LEU A 46 1.78 -5.63 1.41
N SER A 47 2.42 -6.59 2.06
CA SER A 47 1.85 -7.92 2.22
C SER A 47 2.00 -8.45 3.65
N ARG A 48 0.94 -9.04 4.20
CA ARG A 48 0.93 -9.67 5.53
C ARG A 48 0.70 -11.15 5.38
N TYR A 49 1.57 -11.96 5.97
CA TYR A 49 1.44 -13.41 6.06
C TYR A 49 0.95 -13.79 7.44
N ARG A 50 -0.14 -14.57 7.51
CA ARG A 50 -0.65 -15.09 8.78
C ARG A 50 -0.95 -16.58 8.67
N LYS A 51 -0.21 -17.40 9.43
CA LYS A 51 -0.45 -18.86 9.51
C LYS A 51 -0.02 -19.39 10.87
N GLY A 52 -0.97 -19.92 11.63
CA GLY A 52 -0.72 -20.38 13.00
C GLY A 52 -0.20 -19.22 13.86
N ASN A 53 0.99 -19.40 14.44
CA ASN A 53 1.65 -18.39 15.29
C ASN A 53 2.55 -17.42 14.51
N ILE A 54 2.64 -17.55 13.17
CA ILE A 54 3.42 -16.66 12.33
C ILE A 54 2.52 -15.52 11.87
N ASP A 55 2.94 -14.30 12.16
CA ASP A 55 2.34 -13.07 11.67
C ASP A 55 3.47 -12.11 11.27
N THR A 56 3.57 -11.78 9.99
CA THR A 56 4.70 -10.99 9.48
C THR A 56 4.27 -10.14 8.30
N THR A 57 4.77 -8.91 8.23
CA THR A 57 4.49 -7.99 7.13
C THR A 57 5.76 -7.71 6.32
N PHE A 58 5.62 -7.56 5.01
CA PHE A 58 6.69 -7.27 4.07
C PHE A 58 6.34 -6.09 3.16
N VAL A 59 7.37 -5.37 2.74
CA VAL A 59 7.29 -4.30 1.74
C VAL A 59 8.22 -4.66 0.61
N ASP A 60 7.63 -4.80 -0.56
CA ASP A 60 8.35 -5.06 -1.78
C ASP A 60 8.14 -3.86 -2.72
N VAL A 61 9.23 -3.34 -3.29
CA VAL A 61 9.20 -2.22 -4.22
C VAL A 61 9.72 -2.71 -5.56
N TYR A 62 8.92 -2.51 -6.60
CA TYR A 62 9.30 -2.72 -7.98
C TYR A 62 9.68 -1.39 -8.61
N SER A 63 10.88 -1.32 -9.16
CA SER A 63 11.31 -0.23 -10.04
C SER A 63 10.98 -0.60 -11.48
N VAL A 64 10.19 0.23 -12.16
CA VAL A 64 9.89 0.02 -13.59
C VAL A 64 11.13 0.24 -14.43
N ARG A 65 11.90 1.29 -14.14
CA ARG A 65 13.17 1.60 -14.81
C ARG A 65 14.18 0.47 -14.71
N MET A 66 14.37 -0.11 -13.52
CA MET A 66 15.32 -1.21 -13.33
C MET A 66 14.74 -2.57 -13.72
N GLY A 67 13.41 -2.69 -13.82
CA GLY A 67 12.73 -3.95 -14.11
C GLY A 67 12.80 -4.97 -12.98
N LEU A 68 13.12 -4.55 -11.75
CA LEU A 68 13.47 -5.43 -10.63
C LEU A 68 12.65 -5.14 -9.38
N TRP A 69 12.36 -6.21 -8.64
CA TRP A 69 11.82 -6.14 -7.29
C TRP A 69 12.94 -6.13 -6.27
N ARG A 70 12.72 -5.39 -5.18
CA ARG A 70 13.52 -5.50 -3.96
C ARG A 70 12.60 -5.49 -2.74
N ARG A 71 13.02 -6.19 -1.70
CA ARG A 71 12.35 -6.18 -0.39
C ARG A 71 13.05 -5.19 0.52
N LEU A 72 12.28 -4.40 1.27
CA LEU A 72 12.82 -3.57 2.33
C LEU A 72 13.03 -4.39 3.61
N GLU A 73 14.10 -4.09 4.34
CA GLU A 73 14.53 -4.89 5.49
C GLU A 73 13.61 -4.77 6.71
N SER A 74 12.79 -3.73 6.83
CA SER A 74 11.87 -3.61 7.96
C SER A 74 10.63 -2.80 7.65
N LEU A 75 9.51 -3.27 8.22
CA LEU A 75 8.37 -2.43 8.54
C LEU A 75 8.49 -2.08 10.02
N PRO A 76 8.27 -0.81 10.42
CA PRO A 76 8.27 -0.49 11.83
C PRO A 76 7.01 -1.00 12.56
N TYR A 77 6.06 -1.63 11.84
CA TYR A 77 4.66 -1.72 12.22
C TYR A 77 4.07 -3.10 11.89
N ASP A 78 3.78 -3.89 12.91
CA ASP A 78 3.18 -5.24 12.75
C ASP A 78 1.68 -5.21 12.41
N ASP A 79 1.01 -4.09 12.70
CA ASP A 79 -0.45 -3.93 12.60
C ASP A 79 -0.93 -3.19 11.33
N VAL A 80 -0.14 -3.17 10.25
CA VAL A 80 -0.43 -2.24 9.13
C VAL A 80 -1.59 -2.69 8.25
N LEU A 81 -1.85 -3.99 8.15
CA LEU A 81 -2.81 -4.50 7.18
C LEU A 81 -4.00 -5.16 7.89
N SER A 82 -5.15 -4.50 7.76
CA SER A 82 -6.46 -5.02 8.16
C SER A 82 -6.89 -6.11 7.17
N GLU A 83 -7.30 -7.27 7.69
CA GLU A 83 -7.93 -8.34 6.89
C GLU A 83 -9.29 -7.89 6.29
N ARG A 84 -9.87 -6.80 6.78
CA ARG A 84 -11.25 -6.34 6.48
C ARG A 84 -11.31 -5.26 5.40
N GLY A 85 -10.45 -5.38 4.39
CA GLY A 85 -10.48 -4.51 3.23
C GLY A 85 -9.58 -3.30 3.37
N GLY A 86 -8.96 -2.96 2.25
CA GLY A 86 -8.06 -1.85 2.08
C GLY A 86 -7.93 -1.64 0.58
N ALA A 87 -8.32 -0.46 0.13
CA ALA A 87 -8.11 -0.02 -1.23
C ALA A 87 -6.61 0.00 -1.57
N SER A 88 -6.27 0.05 -2.86
CA SER A 88 -4.93 0.44 -3.27
C SER A 88 -4.54 1.77 -2.63
N GLY A 89 -3.26 1.94 -2.32
CA GLY A 89 -2.75 3.16 -1.69
C GLY A 89 -2.94 4.35 -2.60
N VAL A 90 -3.26 5.50 -2.01
CA VAL A 90 -3.38 6.77 -2.75
C VAL A 90 -2.09 7.55 -2.65
N LEU A 91 -1.62 8.09 -3.79
CA LEU A 91 -0.41 8.91 -3.83
C LEU A 91 -0.76 10.38 -3.62
N VAL A 92 -0.13 11.01 -2.61
CA VAL A 92 -0.23 12.46 -2.36
C VAL A 92 1.17 12.98 -2.10
N ASN A 93 1.60 13.98 -2.88
CA ASN A 93 2.89 14.66 -2.70
C ASN A 93 4.08 13.69 -2.56
N GLY A 94 4.14 12.65 -3.41
CA GLY A 94 5.22 11.67 -3.38
C GLY A 94 5.11 10.59 -2.28
N VAL A 95 4.08 10.66 -1.44
CA VAL A 95 3.85 9.71 -0.34
C VAL A 95 2.60 8.89 -0.60
N PHE A 96 2.73 7.57 -0.57
CA PHE A 96 1.57 6.68 -0.59
C PHE A 96 0.91 6.61 0.77
N HIS A 97 -0.41 6.67 0.80
CA HIS A 97 -1.20 6.56 2.00
C HIS A 97 -2.13 5.36 1.93
N TRP A 98 -2.13 4.56 2.99
CA TRP A 98 -3.07 3.46 3.17
C TRP A 98 -3.78 3.59 4.51
N MET A 99 -5.02 3.09 4.55
CA MET A 99 -5.70 2.83 5.81
C MET A 99 -5.19 1.53 6.42
N ALA A 100 -4.93 1.58 7.72
CA ALA A 100 -4.38 0.49 8.51
C ALA A 100 -5.14 0.37 9.85
N SER A 101 -5.07 -0.78 10.52
CA SER A 101 -5.77 -1.01 11.78
C SER A 101 -4.80 -1.35 12.91
N LYS A 102 -4.68 -0.48 13.91
CA LYS A 102 -3.82 -0.69 15.08
C LYS A 102 -4.67 -0.72 16.35
N ALA A 103 -4.58 -1.80 17.13
CA ALA A 103 -5.27 -1.92 18.42
C ALA A 103 -6.75 -1.47 18.37
N SER A 104 -7.48 -1.93 17.35
CA SER A 104 -8.89 -1.60 17.09
C SER A 104 -9.16 -0.14 16.67
N SER A 105 -8.14 0.65 16.35
CA SER A 105 -8.24 2.01 15.81
C SER A 105 -7.79 2.07 14.35
N LEU A 106 -8.50 2.83 13.53
CA LEU A 106 -8.11 3.13 12.16
C LEU A 106 -7.03 4.21 12.15
N VAL A 107 -5.93 3.94 11.45
CA VAL A 107 -4.82 4.90 11.26
C VAL A 107 -4.49 5.03 9.78
N ILE A 108 -3.88 6.15 9.40
CA ILE A 108 -3.30 6.33 8.08
C ILE A 108 -1.78 6.16 8.20
N ILE A 109 -1.23 5.28 7.37
CA ILE A 109 0.22 5.14 7.22
C ILE A 109 0.66 5.77 5.90
N GLY A 110 1.77 6.50 5.95
CA GLY A 110 2.45 7.04 4.79
C GLY A 110 3.68 6.20 4.44
N PHE A 111 3.97 6.02 3.16
CA PHE A 111 5.25 5.54 2.64
C PHE A 111 5.79 6.55 1.63
N ASP A 112 6.89 7.20 1.96
CA ASP A 112 7.57 8.13 1.07
C ASP A 112 8.26 7.35 -0.06
N LEU A 113 7.98 7.69 -1.32
CA LEU A 113 8.56 6.97 -2.45
C LEU A 113 10.04 7.26 -2.66
N SER A 114 10.51 8.45 -2.30
CA SER A 114 11.88 8.91 -2.53
C SER A 114 12.79 8.41 -1.41
N ASP A 115 12.37 8.59 -0.17
CA ASP A 115 13.11 8.16 1.02
C ASP A 115 12.86 6.70 1.39
N GLU A 116 11.78 6.12 0.88
CA GLU A 116 11.36 4.73 1.12
C GLU A 116 11.18 4.42 2.61
N LYS A 117 10.66 5.42 3.32
CA LYS A 117 10.42 5.39 4.77
C LYS A 117 8.94 5.52 5.06
N PHE A 118 8.53 4.88 6.16
CA PHE A 118 7.17 5.00 6.65
C PHE A 118 7.02 6.16 7.62
N SER A 119 5.95 6.92 7.45
CA SER A 119 5.46 7.91 8.42
C SER A 119 4.10 7.47 8.95
N ARG A 120 3.80 7.84 10.21
CA ARG A 120 2.51 7.57 10.84
C ARG A 120 1.75 8.87 11.01
N TYR A 121 0.53 8.92 10.49
CA TYR A 121 -0.42 9.97 10.82
C TYR A 121 -1.41 9.37 11.82
N GLN A 122 -1.19 9.65 13.11
CA GLN A 122 -1.99 9.09 14.21
C GLN A 122 -3.32 9.79 14.42
N HIS A 123 -3.57 10.92 13.77
CA HIS A 123 -4.75 11.71 14.02
C HIS A 123 -5.54 11.81 12.73
N LEU A 124 -6.74 11.21 12.68
CA LEU A 124 -7.86 11.81 11.95
C LEU A 124 -9.23 11.16 12.16
N LEU A 125 -9.37 9.96 12.73
CA LEU A 125 -10.70 9.33 12.79
C LEU A 125 -11.03 8.80 14.20
N ILE A 126 -11.49 9.72 15.06
CA ILE A 126 -12.45 9.38 16.12
C ILE A 126 -13.80 9.19 15.42
N PHE A 127 -13.98 8.06 14.74
CA PHE A 127 -15.32 7.60 14.34
C PHE A 127 -15.43 6.15 14.77
N MET A 128 -15.77 5.96 16.03
CA MET A 128 -15.85 4.64 16.68
C MET A 128 -17.14 3.87 16.34
N GLU A 129 -17.98 4.34 15.41
CA GLU A 129 -19.34 3.79 15.25
C GLU A 129 -19.70 3.23 13.87
N MET A 130 -18.84 3.32 12.85
CA MET A 130 -19.14 2.75 11.52
C MET A 130 -18.44 1.41 11.27
N SER A 131 -19.12 0.50 10.56
CA SER A 131 -18.50 -0.72 10.07
C SER A 131 -17.39 -0.37 9.06
N TRP A 132 -16.19 -0.89 9.30
CA TRP A 132 -15.00 -0.62 8.47
C TRP A 132 -15.04 -1.27 7.08
N ILE A 133 -16.05 -2.09 6.82
CA ILE A 133 -16.17 -2.88 5.58
C ILE A 133 -16.55 -1.92 4.45
N GLY A 134 -15.75 -1.92 3.38
CA GLY A 134 -16.02 -1.09 2.19
C GLY A 134 -15.52 0.35 2.27
N MET A 135 -14.78 0.72 3.32
CA MET A 135 -14.09 2.01 3.38
C MET A 135 -12.92 2.05 2.38
N ASN A 136 -12.85 3.13 1.61
CA ASN A 136 -11.78 3.44 0.69
C ASN A 136 -11.20 4.83 1.02
N LEU A 137 -9.89 4.97 0.83
CA LEU A 137 -9.21 6.25 0.96
C LEU A 137 -9.12 6.88 -0.43
N GLY A 138 -9.48 8.14 -0.52
CA GLY A 138 -9.40 8.98 -1.71
C GLY A 138 -8.73 10.31 -1.38
N VAL A 139 -8.49 11.09 -2.42
CA VAL A 139 -7.85 12.41 -2.32
C VAL A 139 -8.65 13.38 -3.18
N LEU A 140 -9.07 14.49 -2.58
CA LEU A 140 -9.74 15.58 -3.27
C LEU A 140 -8.97 16.86 -2.97
N GLU A 141 -8.40 17.49 -4.01
CA GLU A 141 -7.65 18.75 -3.87
C GLU A 141 -6.51 18.68 -2.82
N GLY A 142 -5.88 17.51 -2.67
CA GLY A 142 -4.81 17.28 -1.69
C GLY A 142 -5.30 16.94 -0.27
N VAL A 143 -6.61 16.91 -0.03
CA VAL A 143 -7.22 16.52 1.24
C VAL A 143 -7.62 15.04 1.20
N PHE A 144 -7.31 14.29 2.26
CA PHE A 144 -7.77 12.90 2.40
C PHE A 144 -9.27 12.84 2.61
N VAL A 145 -9.94 11.99 1.83
CA VAL A 145 -11.37 11.72 1.94
C VAL A 145 -11.57 10.23 2.11
N CYS A 146 -12.32 9.82 3.13
CA CYS A 146 -12.77 8.44 3.26
C CYS A 146 -14.18 8.31 2.68
N PHE A 147 -14.43 7.29 1.87
CA PHE A 147 -15.77 7.00 1.33
C PHE A 147 -16.09 5.51 1.46
N VAL A 148 -17.38 5.18 1.56
CA VAL A 148 -17.87 3.81 1.72
C VAL A 148 -18.61 3.39 0.46
N LEU A 149 -18.27 2.22 -0.07
CA LEU A 149 -19.03 1.58 -1.16
C LEU A 149 -20.02 0.59 -0.52
N TYR A 150 -21.32 0.79 -0.79
CA TYR A 150 -22.41 -0.09 -0.39
C TYR A 150 -22.69 -1.17 -1.45
#